data_AF-A0A392QTU5-F1
#
_entry.id   AF-A0A392QTU5-F1
#
_cell.length_a   1.000
_cell.length_b   1.000
_cell.length_c   1.000
_cell.angle_alpha   90.00
_cell.angle_beta   90.00
_cell.angle_gamma   90.00
#
_symmetry.space_group_name_H-M   'P 1'
#
loop_
_entity.id
_entity.type
_entity.pdbx_description
1 polymer ?
#
loop_
_entity_poly.entity_id
_entity_poly.type
_entity_poly.pdbx_seq_one_letter_code
_entity_poly.pdbx_strand_id
1 'polypeptide(L)'
;IELGSTQNWQHLAHFLKEYSRYGKKVYLGAAPQCPIPDKFLGTALQTGLFDFVWVQFYNNPPCQYNGNITNLVNSWNTWTRTVPTRKIFLGLPAATAAAGSGFIPADVLTSKILPVIKKSRKYGGVMLWSRFHDLQTGYSTSIIGSV
;
A
#
# COMPACT_ATOMS: atom_id res chain seq x y z
N ILE A 1 0.43 -10.52 -4.96
CA ILE A 1 0.86 -11.92 -4.79
C ILE A 1 0.86 -12.17 -3.29
N GLU A 2 0.02 -13.08 -2.80
CA GLU A 2 -0.21 -13.25 -1.36
C GLU A 2 0.02 -14.68 -0.86
N LEU A 3 0.13 -15.65 -1.77
CA LEU A 3 0.34 -17.07 -1.50
C LEU A 3 1.11 -17.70 -2.66
N GLY A 4 1.62 -18.93 -2.46
CA GLY A 4 2.32 -19.71 -3.48
C GLY A 4 3.85 -19.56 -3.42
N SER A 5 4.49 -19.50 -4.57
CA SER A 5 5.95 -19.39 -4.66
C SER A 5 6.45 -17.99 -4.27
N THR A 6 7.58 -17.93 -3.56
CA THR A 6 8.30 -16.69 -3.25
C THR A 6 9.41 -16.38 -4.28
N GLN A 7 9.53 -17.20 -5.32
CA GLN A 7 10.62 -17.12 -6.30
C GLN A 7 10.17 -16.43 -7.59
N ASN A 8 11.15 -15.92 -8.34
CA ASN A 8 11.04 -15.43 -9.72
C ASN A 8 10.23 -14.14 -9.96
N TRP A 9 9.60 -13.55 -8.93
CA TRP A 9 8.86 -12.29 -9.09
C TRP A 9 9.74 -11.12 -9.51
N GLN A 10 11.02 -11.11 -9.11
CA GLN A 10 12.01 -10.14 -9.59
C GLN A 10 12.29 -10.29 -11.09
N HIS A 11 12.39 -11.53 -11.59
CA HIS A 11 12.62 -11.79 -13.02
C HIS A 11 11.43 -11.35 -13.85
N LEU A 12 10.21 -11.65 -13.38
CA LEU A 12 8.99 -11.15 -14.02
C LEU A 12 8.98 -9.61 -14.10
N ALA A 13 9.34 -8.93 -13.01
CA ALA A 13 9.41 -7.47 -13.01
C ALA A 13 10.43 -6.94 -14.03
N HIS A 14 11.62 -7.56 -14.13
CA HIS A 14 12.63 -7.20 -15.13
C HIS A 14 12.09 -7.38 -16.56
N PHE A 15 11.59 -8.57 -16.90
CA PHE A 15 11.10 -8.85 -18.26
C PHE A 15 9.95 -7.94 -18.68
N LEU A 16 8.99 -7.67 -17.78
CA LEU A 16 7.92 -6.73 -18.06
C LEU A 16 8.44 -5.31 -18.28
N LYS A 17 9.42 -4.87 -17.49
CA LYS A 17 9.96 -3.51 -17.61
C LYS A 17 10.74 -3.32 -18.90
N GLU A 18 11.45 -4.34 -19.38
CA GLU A 18 12.21 -4.30 -20.64
C GLU A 18 11.34 -3.94 -21.85
N TYR A 19 10.07 -4.35 -21.87
CA TYR A 19 9.14 -3.95 -22.93
C TYR A 19 8.96 -2.44 -23.07
N SER A 20 9.25 -1.65 -22.04
CA SER A 20 9.22 -0.19 -22.12
C SER A 20 10.23 0.38 -23.13
N ARG A 21 11.26 -0.39 -23.51
CA ARG A 21 12.27 0.03 -24.50
C ARG A 21 11.74 -0.02 -25.94
N TYR A 22 10.68 -0.78 -26.19
CA TYR A 22 10.14 -1.02 -27.54
C TYR A 22 8.91 -0.17 -27.86
N GLY A 23 8.57 0.80 -27.01
CA GLY A 23 7.45 1.71 -27.27
C GLY A 23 6.88 2.31 -26.00
N LYS A 24 5.62 1.98 -25.70
CA LYS A 24 4.90 2.58 -24.57
C LYS A 24 5.46 2.07 -23.24
N LYS A 25 5.69 3.01 -22.31
CA LYS A 25 6.13 2.69 -20.95
C LYS A 25 5.19 1.69 -20.27
N VAL A 26 5.76 0.63 -19.72
CA VAL A 26 5.07 -0.33 -18.84
C VAL A 26 5.23 0.14 -17.39
N TYR A 27 4.09 0.39 -16.74
CA TYR A 27 4.04 0.74 -15.33
C TYR A 27 3.96 -0.53 -14.48
N LEU A 28 4.72 -0.58 -13.39
CA LEU A 28 4.69 -1.70 -12.44
C LEU A 28 4.15 -1.23 -11.10
N GLY A 29 3.08 -1.89 -10.66
CA GLY A 29 2.44 -1.70 -9.36
C GLY A 29 2.54 -2.94 -8.48
N ALA A 30 2.62 -2.77 -7.16
CA ALA A 30 2.64 -3.87 -6.20
C ALA A 30 1.71 -3.61 -5.01
N ALA A 31 1.10 -4.69 -4.51
CA ALA A 31 0.22 -4.72 -3.34
C ALA A 31 0.78 -5.63 -2.22
N PRO A 32 1.95 -5.35 -1.64
CA PRO A 32 2.48 -6.17 -0.54
C PRO A 32 1.61 -6.03 0.72
N GLN A 33 1.67 -7.02 1.61
CA GLN A 33 1.12 -6.88 2.96
C GLN A 33 1.99 -5.92 3.79
N CYS A 34 1.45 -5.34 4.87
CA CYS A 34 2.21 -4.40 5.69
C CYS A 34 3.40 -4.96 6.50
N PRO A 35 3.53 -6.27 6.81
CA PRO A 35 4.76 -6.80 7.39
C PRO A 35 5.93 -6.62 6.41
N ILE A 36 7.04 -6.08 6.89
CA ILE A 36 8.21 -5.79 6.06
C ILE A 36 9.45 -6.53 6.57
N PRO A 37 10.20 -7.23 5.69
CA PRO A 37 9.97 -7.40 4.25
C PRO A 37 8.73 -8.26 3.93
N ASP A 38 8.04 -7.94 2.83
CA ASP A 38 6.96 -8.78 2.31
C ASP A 38 7.53 -10.12 1.83
N LYS A 39 6.91 -11.23 2.25
CA LYS A 39 7.39 -12.60 1.98
C LYS A 39 7.48 -12.94 0.49
N PHE A 40 6.56 -12.43 -0.33
CA PHE A 40 6.44 -12.80 -1.74
C PHE A 40 7.04 -11.75 -2.66
N LEU A 41 6.81 -10.48 -2.35
CA LEU A 41 7.17 -9.35 -3.20
C LEU A 41 8.45 -8.65 -2.74
N GLY A 42 9.00 -8.99 -1.57
CA GLY A 42 10.19 -8.33 -1.00
C GLY A 42 11.36 -8.26 -1.99
N THR A 43 11.77 -9.39 -2.57
CA THR A 43 12.87 -9.43 -3.56
C THR A 43 12.55 -8.62 -4.81
N ALA A 44 11.32 -8.68 -5.32
CA ALA A 44 10.91 -7.93 -6.49
C ALA A 44 10.91 -6.41 -6.23
N LEU A 45 10.43 -5.98 -5.06
CA LEU A 45 10.40 -4.57 -4.66
C LEU A 45 11.81 -3.97 -4.55
N GLN A 46 12.80 -4.75 -4.12
CA GLN A 46 14.19 -4.30 -4.00
C GLN A 46 14.88 -4.06 -5.35
N THR A 47 14.28 -4.49 -6.48
CA THR A 47 14.78 -4.15 -7.82
C THR A 47 14.67 -2.65 -8.14
N GLY A 48 13.80 -1.91 -7.43
CA GLY A 48 13.53 -0.51 -7.71
C GLY A 48 12.72 -0.23 -8.98
N LEU A 49 12.15 -1.26 -9.61
CA LEU A 49 11.43 -1.15 -10.88
C LEU A 49 9.96 -0.70 -10.74
N PHE A 50 9.41 -0.77 -9.54
CA PHE A 50 8.00 -0.47 -9.25
C PHE A 50 7.75 1.04 -9.18
N ASP A 51 6.82 1.52 -10.02
CA ASP A 51 6.43 2.92 -10.10
C ASP A 51 5.54 3.34 -8.91
N PHE A 52 4.71 2.42 -8.41
CA PHE A 52 3.81 2.64 -7.29
C PHE A 52 3.64 1.37 -6.43
N VAL A 53 3.58 1.55 -5.11
CA VAL A 53 3.38 0.47 -4.14
C VAL A 53 2.26 0.84 -3.19
N TRP A 54 1.17 0.07 -3.18
CA TRP A 54 0.06 0.24 -2.25
C TRP A 54 0.11 -0.85 -1.18
N VAL A 55 0.75 -0.53 -0.05
CA VAL A 55 0.96 -1.47 1.05
C VAL A 55 -0.38 -1.71 1.75
N GLN A 56 -0.76 -2.98 1.95
CA GLN A 56 -2.02 -3.36 2.58
C GLN A 56 -1.91 -3.28 4.11
N PHE A 57 -2.40 -2.19 4.70
CA PHE A 57 -2.38 -1.95 6.16
C PHE A 57 -3.64 -2.51 6.84
N TYR A 58 -4.00 -3.75 6.49
CA TYR A 58 -5.15 -4.49 7.03
C TYR A 58 -4.87 -6.00 7.02
N ASN A 59 -5.70 -6.77 7.71
CA ASN A 59 -5.53 -8.22 7.96
C ASN A 59 -4.19 -8.63 8.62
N ASN A 60 -3.48 -7.67 9.22
CA ASN A 60 -2.14 -7.85 9.79
C ASN A 60 -1.99 -7.04 11.10
N PRO A 61 -2.35 -7.61 12.26
CA PRO A 61 -2.32 -6.92 13.55
C PRO A 61 -1.00 -6.19 13.92
N PRO A 62 0.20 -6.70 13.58
CA PRO A 62 1.46 -6.04 13.93
C PRO A 62 1.70 -4.69 13.23
N CYS A 63 0.98 -4.39 12.14
CA CYS A 63 1.23 -3.20 11.32
C CYS A 63 -0.02 -2.48 10.85
N GLN A 64 -1.23 -2.94 11.18
CA GLN A 64 -2.47 -2.23 10.88
C GLN A 64 -2.92 -1.29 12.02
N TYR A 65 -4.02 -0.58 11.78
CA TYR A 65 -4.74 0.11 12.84
C TYR A 65 -5.54 -0.86 13.72
N ASN A 66 -5.31 -0.81 15.03
CA ASN A 66 -6.03 -1.60 16.05
C ASN A 66 -6.41 -0.69 17.24
N GLY A 67 -7.12 0.41 16.97
CA GLY A 67 -7.51 1.40 17.98
C GLY A 67 -6.46 2.48 18.27
N ASN A 68 -5.22 2.31 17.81
CA ASN A 68 -4.17 3.34 17.82
C ASN A 68 -3.34 3.33 16.52
N ILE A 69 -2.61 4.41 16.27
CA ILE A 69 -1.87 4.60 15.00
C ILE A 69 -0.42 4.11 15.04
N THR A 70 0.11 3.74 16.21
CA THR A 70 1.55 3.54 16.44
C THR A 70 2.13 2.45 15.54
N ASN A 71 1.51 1.28 15.50
CA ASN A 71 1.98 0.15 14.68
C ASN A 71 1.97 0.48 13.18
N LEU A 72 0.89 1.10 12.72
CA LEU A 72 0.74 1.53 11.32
C LEU A 72 1.80 2.57 10.94
N VAL A 73 1.98 3.60 11.76
CA VAL A 73 2.96 4.67 11.50
C VAL A 73 4.39 4.11 11.51
N ASN A 74 4.71 3.22 12.46
CA ASN A 74 6.03 2.58 12.51
C ASN A 74 6.31 1.72 11.28
N SER A 75 5.32 0.94 10.83
CA SER A 75 5.44 0.16 9.60
C SER A 75 5.55 1.08 8.37
N TRP A 76 4.72 2.11 8.25
CA TRP A 76 4.80 3.13 7.18
C TRP A 76 6.19 3.78 7.08
N ASN A 77 6.76 4.18 8.21
CA ASN A 77 8.10 4.77 8.26
C ASN A 77 9.17 3.78 7.79
N THR A 78 9.01 2.50 8.13
CA THR A 78 9.92 1.45 7.67
C THR A 78 9.80 1.26 6.16
N TRP A 79 8.58 1.11 5.62
CA TRP A 79 8.31 1.01 4.18
C TRP A 79 8.90 2.17 3.38
N THR A 80 8.64 3.40 3.82
CA THR A 80 9.13 4.60 3.12
C THR A 80 10.65 4.76 3.18
N ARG A 81 11.31 4.24 4.22
CA ARG A 81 12.79 4.25 4.32
C ARG A 81 13.45 3.14 3.48
N THR A 82 12.89 1.94 3.44
CA THR A 82 13.58 0.76 2.92
C THR A 82 13.22 0.38 1.48
N VAL A 83 12.04 0.77 0.98
CA VAL A 83 11.61 0.35 -0.37
C VAL A 83 12.03 1.38 -1.43
N PRO A 84 12.78 0.97 -2.47
CA PRO A 84 13.29 1.87 -3.50
C PRO A 84 12.21 2.20 -4.56
N THR A 85 11.12 2.86 -4.14
CA THR A 85 10.09 3.38 -5.06
C THR A 85 9.87 4.88 -4.87
N ARG A 86 9.29 5.53 -5.88
CA ARG A 86 8.95 6.95 -5.85
C ARG A 86 7.66 7.23 -5.08
N LYS A 87 6.67 6.34 -5.16
CA LYS A 87 5.34 6.55 -4.60
C LYS A 87 4.85 5.32 -3.83
N ILE A 88 4.54 5.54 -2.56
CA ILE A 88 3.94 4.58 -1.64
C ILE A 88 2.57 5.11 -1.24
N PHE A 89 1.58 4.23 -1.29
CA PHE A 89 0.19 4.50 -0.97
C PHE A 89 -0.22 3.70 0.27
N LEU A 90 -1.04 4.31 1.12
CA LEU A 90 -1.63 3.66 2.28
C LEU A 90 -2.84 2.82 1.81
N GLY A 91 -2.71 1.50 1.75
CA GLY A 91 -3.80 0.59 1.38
C GLY A 91 -4.72 0.27 2.55
N LEU A 92 -6.01 0.56 2.42
CA LEU A 92 -7.01 0.43 3.48
C LEU A 92 -8.28 -0.30 3.00
N PRO A 93 -9.02 -0.97 3.90
CA PRO A 93 -10.39 -1.40 3.62
C PRO A 93 -11.31 -0.18 3.53
N ALA A 94 -12.19 -0.15 2.54
CA ALA A 94 -13.20 0.91 2.38
C ALA A 94 -14.42 0.74 3.31
N ALA A 95 -14.52 -0.41 3.98
CA ALA A 95 -15.57 -0.72 4.96
C ALA A 95 -15.06 -1.75 5.97
N THR A 96 -15.67 -1.81 7.15
CA THR A 96 -15.39 -2.86 8.15
C THR A 96 -15.60 -4.27 7.57
N ALA A 97 -16.59 -4.45 6.69
CA ALA A 97 -16.87 -5.75 6.04
C ALA A 97 -15.86 -6.12 4.94
N ALA A 98 -15.01 -5.20 4.49
CA ALA A 98 -14.12 -5.42 3.36
C ALA A 98 -12.84 -6.22 3.73
N ALA A 99 -12.55 -6.36 5.03
CA ALA A 99 -11.38 -7.06 5.54
C ALA A 99 -11.71 -7.66 6.92
N GLY A 100 -10.98 -8.68 7.34
CA GLY A 100 -11.16 -9.28 8.67
C GLY A 100 -10.74 -8.37 9.81
N SER A 101 -9.84 -7.41 9.57
CA SER A 101 -9.43 -6.39 10.53
C SER A 101 -8.68 -5.22 9.87
N GLY A 102 -8.44 -4.14 10.61
CA GLY A 102 -7.64 -3.00 10.15
C GLY A 102 -8.42 -1.87 9.47
N PHE A 103 -9.76 -1.89 9.51
CA PHE A 103 -10.56 -0.74 9.09
C PHE A 103 -10.25 0.50 9.95
N ILE A 104 -10.17 1.66 9.31
CA ILE A 104 -9.89 2.93 9.96
C ILE A 104 -11.09 3.86 9.74
N PRO A 105 -11.67 4.47 10.78
CA PRO A 105 -12.67 5.52 10.60
C PRO A 105 -12.09 6.73 9.85
N ALA A 106 -12.90 7.38 9.01
CA ALA A 106 -12.45 8.49 8.16
C ALA A 106 -11.93 9.69 8.98
N ASP A 107 -12.56 9.99 10.12
CA ASP A 107 -12.13 11.04 11.04
C ASP A 107 -10.75 10.72 11.65
N VAL A 108 -10.50 9.45 12.01
CA VAL A 108 -9.20 9.00 12.53
C VAL A 108 -8.13 9.09 11.45
N LEU A 109 -8.44 8.64 10.22
CA LEU A 109 -7.51 8.72 9.09
C LEU A 109 -7.11 10.17 8.81
N THR A 110 -8.08 11.07 8.71
CA THR A 110 -7.87 12.47 8.33
C THR A 110 -7.23 13.31 9.44
N SER A 111 -7.60 13.10 10.70
CA SER A 111 -7.08 13.90 11.82
C SER A 111 -5.78 13.37 12.43
N LYS A 112 -5.52 12.06 12.39
CA LYS A 112 -4.37 11.44 13.11
C LYS A 112 -3.31 10.81 12.21
N ILE A 113 -3.70 10.22 11.09
CA ILE A 113 -2.77 9.42 10.25
C ILE A 113 -2.22 10.24 9.08
N LEU A 114 -3.10 10.84 8.26
CA LEU A 114 -2.68 11.63 7.09
C LEU A 114 -1.68 12.76 7.44
N PRO A 115 -1.85 13.53 8.53
CA PRO A 115 -0.89 14.57 8.91
C PRO A 115 0.53 14.05 9.20
N VAL A 116 0.65 12.78 9.59
CA VAL A 116 1.93 12.14 9.86
C VAL A 116 2.53 11.58 8.57
N ILE A 117 1.76 10.77 7.83
CA ILE A 117 2.31 10.04 6.67
C ILE A 117 2.59 10.93 5.47
N LYS A 118 1.84 12.05 5.30
CA LYS A 118 2.05 13.04 4.23
C LYS A 118 3.38 13.79 4.34
N LYS A 119 4.07 13.72 5.49
CA LYS A 119 5.42 14.29 5.66
C LYS A 119 6.48 13.54 4.84
N SER A 120 6.22 12.29 4.46
CA SER A 120 7.13 11.52 3.61
C SER A 120 7.06 12.02 2.16
N ARG A 121 8.22 12.31 1.56
CA ARG A 121 8.33 12.64 0.12
C ARG A 121 7.84 11.51 -0.80
N LYS A 122 7.80 10.27 -0.30
CA LYS A 122 7.29 9.10 -1.02
C LYS A 122 5.77 8.94 -0.91
N TYR A 123 5.06 9.77 -0.15
CA TYR A 123 3.59 9.70 -0.10
C TYR A 123 2.99 9.87 -1.51
N GLY A 124 2.18 8.91 -1.91
CA GLY A 124 1.46 8.89 -3.17
C GLY A 124 -0.05 9.05 -3.04
N GLY A 125 -0.62 8.74 -1.88
CA GLY A 125 -2.06 8.77 -1.65
C GLY A 125 -2.56 7.59 -0.82
N VAL A 126 -3.82 7.24 -1.00
CA VAL A 126 -4.51 6.12 -0.36
C VAL A 126 -4.99 5.15 -1.44
N MET A 127 -4.91 3.85 -1.19
CA MET A 127 -5.53 2.80 -2.00
C MET A 127 -6.68 2.19 -1.19
N LEU A 128 -7.82 1.93 -1.82
CA LEU A 128 -9.00 1.39 -1.15
C LEU A 128 -9.39 0.02 -1.69
N TRP A 129 -9.48 -0.96 -0.79
CA TRP A 129 -10.12 -2.24 -1.03
C TRP A 129 -11.56 -2.21 -0.50
N SER A 130 -12.60 -2.19 -1.33
CA SER A 130 -12.62 -2.15 -2.79
C SER A 130 -13.71 -1.19 -3.26
N ARG A 131 -13.80 -0.95 -4.58
CA ARG A 131 -14.83 -0.08 -5.17
C ARG A 131 -16.26 -0.47 -4.75
N PHE A 132 -16.55 -1.76 -4.62
CA PHE A 132 -17.85 -2.25 -4.18
C PHE A 132 -18.22 -1.77 -2.77
N HIS A 133 -17.30 -1.89 -1.83
CA HIS A 133 -17.52 -1.43 -0.45
C HIS A 133 -17.53 0.09 -0.35
N ASP A 134 -16.66 0.76 -1.11
CA ASP A 134 -16.59 2.22 -1.15
C ASP A 134 -17.89 2.86 -1.67
N LEU A 135 -18.57 2.22 -2.64
CA LEU A 135 -19.89 2.65 -3.10
C LEU A 135 -20.96 2.63 -2.01
N GLN A 136 -20.86 1.70 -1.07
CA GLN A 136 -21.85 1.51 -0.02
C GLN A 136 -21.59 2.44 1.17
N THR A 137 -20.33 2.70 1.49
CA THR A 137 -19.93 3.48 2.67
C THR A 137 -19.61 4.93 2.38
N GLY A 138 -19.32 5.29 1.12
CA GLY A 138 -18.84 6.63 0.76
C GLY A 138 -17.49 6.98 1.38
N TYR A 139 -16.64 5.97 1.64
CA TYR A 139 -15.39 6.17 2.36
C TYR A 139 -14.45 7.13 1.63
N SER A 140 -14.28 6.97 0.32
CA SER A 140 -13.51 7.88 -0.54
C SER A 140 -14.05 9.30 -0.51
N THR A 141 -15.38 9.46 -0.58
CA THR A 141 -16.05 10.76 -0.50
C THR A 141 -15.75 11.46 0.82
N SER A 142 -15.66 10.71 1.91
CA SER A 142 -15.35 11.23 3.24
C SER A 142 -13.89 11.68 3.41
N ILE A 143 -12.96 11.21 2.57
CA ILE A 143 -11.52 11.47 2.74
C ILE A 143 -10.90 12.27 1.59
N ILE A 144 -11.59 12.44 0.46
CA ILE A 144 -11.03 13.01 -0.78
C ILE A 144 -10.46 14.42 -0.59
N GLY A 145 -11.05 15.25 0.28
CA GLY A 145 -10.55 16.59 0.58
C GLY A 145 -9.25 16.61 1.40
N SER A 146 -8.85 15.48 1.98
CA SER A 146 -7.66 15.36 2.84
C SER A 146 -6.47 14.65 2.19
N VAL A 147 -6.71 13.85 1.16
CA VAL A 147 -5.69 13.02 0.47
C VAL A 147 -4.79 13.89 -0.39
#